data_AF-A0A4V3C2N7-F1
#
_entry.id   AF-A0A4V3C2N7-F1
#
_cell.length_a   1.000
_cell.length_b   1.000
_cell.length_c   1.000
_cell.angle_alpha   90.00
_cell.angle_beta   90.00
_cell.angle_gamma   90.00
#
_symmetry.space_group_name_H-M   'P 1'
#
loop_
_entity.id
_entity.type
_entity.pdbx_description
1 polymer ?
#
loop_
_entity_poly.entity_id
_entity_poly.type
_entity_poly.pdbx_seq_one_letter_code
_entity_poly.pdbx_strand_id
1 'polypeptide(L)'
;MLRWVFAIHFKVFDFSDTFWEIWMPFLVPVPGVLLVLPIKTKAIVYRNKKYKRGLPMISYIVIVAMLVISQMFTTAYFGELRQVKTVNEIDRHPLVKYYKIGHYALPQRWMGRFVRVSTSGRGRMRLNFDGYAVFPMLNDTSIVDLQKPAKYWYGFHINQRYSNTVSEAHKKEYYTHFVQYLLTQARASAYQKPDHFENLNAGDHQFLYLKSVSDKFYTIPEDAVVLSPVYETYDERTGNLLLWVFGAFGIGTILLAIQLTEGEFYSKELLKS
;
A
#
# COMPACT_ATOMS: atom_id res chain seq x y z
N MET A 1 -3.66 -1.03 -14.27
CA MET A 1 -3.69 -0.58 -15.70
C MET A 1 -3.27 0.89 -15.88
N LEU A 2 -3.98 1.90 -15.37
CA LEU A 2 -3.63 3.31 -15.63
C LEU A 2 -2.20 3.70 -15.22
N ARG A 3 -1.69 3.23 -14.07
CA ARG A 3 -0.29 3.45 -13.64
C ARG A 3 0.72 3.00 -14.71
N TRP A 4 0.47 1.88 -15.40
CA TRP A 4 1.34 1.40 -16.48
C TRP A 4 1.31 2.34 -17.70
N VAL A 5 0.13 2.81 -18.11
CA VAL A 5 0.01 3.76 -19.22
C VAL A 5 0.70 5.09 -18.89
N PHE A 6 0.35 5.72 -17.77
CA PHE A 6 0.80 7.09 -17.50
C PHE A 6 2.18 7.21 -16.86
N ALA A 7 2.57 6.31 -15.95
CA ALA A 7 3.88 6.36 -15.30
C ALA A 7 4.95 5.56 -16.08
N ILE A 8 4.61 4.36 -16.59
CA ILE A 8 5.61 3.48 -17.23
C ILE A 8 5.79 3.78 -18.72
N HIS A 9 4.69 3.93 -19.49
CA HIS A 9 4.79 4.18 -20.94
C HIS A 9 5.08 5.66 -21.25
N PHE A 10 4.36 6.60 -20.64
CA PHE A 10 4.56 8.04 -20.93
C PHE A 10 5.67 8.71 -20.11
N LYS A 11 6.05 8.21 -18.93
CA LYS A 11 7.05 8.81 -18.01
C LYS A 11 6.83 10.29 -17.63
N VAL A 12 5.65 10.87 -17.92
CA VAL A 12 5.38 12.30 -17.67
C VAL A 12 5.16 12.62 -16.18
N PHE A 13 4.79 11.62 -15.37
CA PHE A 13 4.41 11.84 -13.97
C PHE A 13 4.98 10.76 -13.04
N ASP A 14 5.89 11.17 -12.16
CA ASP A 14 6.39 10.38 -11.04
C ASP A 14 5.57 10.73 -9.77
N PHE A 15 4.36 10.18 -9.69
CA PHE A 15 3.49 10.31 -8.52
C PHE A 15 3.66 9.11 -7.58
N SER A 16 3.54 9.37 -6.28
CA SER A 16 3.65 8.37 -5.23
C SER A 16 2.55 7.29 -5.30
N ASP A 17 2.79 6.11 -4.73
CA ASP A 17 1.85 4.99 -4.83
C ASP A 17 0.51 5.27 -4.16
N THR A 18 0.48 6.04 -3.08
CA THR A 18 -0.77 6.53 -2.48
C THR A 18 -1.63 7.29 -3.50
N PHE A 19 -1.02 8.02 -4.44
CA PHE A 19 -1.77 8.70 -5.51
C PHE A 19 -2.36 7.71 -6.52
N TRP A 20 -1.58 6.74 -6.98
CA TRP A 20 -2.05 5.74 -7.96
C TRP A 20 -3.06 4.75 -7.40
N GLU A 21 -2.94 4.38 -6.12
CA GLU A 21 -3.77 3.33 -5.50
C GLU A 21 -4.98 3.89 -4.76
N ILE A 22 -4.94 5.13 -4.25
CA ILE A 22 -6.06 5.78 -3.58
C ILE A 22 -6.71 6.83 -4.49
N TRP A 23 -5.99 7.91 -4.80
CA TRP A 23 -6.60 9.10 -5.43
C TRP A 23 -7.11 8.84 -6.86
N MET A 24 -6.38 8.08 -7.67
CA MET A 24 -6.78 7.78 -9.06
C MET A 24 -8.10 6.99 -9.14
N PRO A 25 -8.32 5.89 -8.40
CA PRO A 25 -9.62 5.22 -8.32
C PRO A 25 -10.80 6.11 -7.92
N PHE A 26 -10.60 7.15 -7.09
CA PHE A 26 -11.66 8.12 -6.77
C PHE A 26 -11.90 9.13 -7.91
N LEU A 27 -10.86 9.65 -8.56
CA LEU A 27 -10.99 10.71 -9.55
C LEU A 27 -11.52 10.23 -10.92
N VAL A 28 -11.06 9.08 -11.39
CA VAL A 28 -11.39 8.56 -12.74
C VAL A 28 -12.91 8.35 -12.97
N PRO A 29 -13.71 7.86 -11.99
CA PRO A 29 -15.15 7.67 -12.18
C PRO A 29 -15.96 8.96 -12.22
N VAL A 30 -15.46 10.07 -11.66
CA VAL A 30 -16.21 11.33 -11.49
C VAL A 30 -16.86 11.83 -12.79
N PRO A 31 -16.13 12.03 -13.92
CA PRO A 31 -16.76 12.49 -15.16
C PRO A 31 -17.80 11.50 -15.71
N GLY A 32 -17.52 10.20 -15.66
CA GLY A 32 -18.47 9.17 -16.12
C GLY A 32 -19.77 9.16 -15.31
N VAL A 33 -19.65 9.27 -13.99
CA VAL A 33 -20.79 9.16 -13.07
C VAL A 33 -21.58 10.46 -12.91
N LEU A 34 -20.92 11.63 -12.91
CA LEU A 34 -21.59 12.91 -12.74
C LEU A 34 -22.08 13.55 -14.05
N LEU A 35 -21.44 13.26 -15.19
CA LEU A 35 -21.85 13.83 -16.48
C LEU A 35 -22.70 12.84 -17.29
N VAL A 36 -22.20 11.61 -17.53
CA VAL A 36 -22.84 10.69 -18.48
C VAL A 36 -24.08 10.01 -17.89
N LEU A 37 -24.02 9.53 -16.65
CA LEU A 37 -25.16 8.84 -16.01
C LEU A 37 -26.42 9.73 -15.91
N PRO A 38 -26.36 11.00 -15.47
CA PRO A 38 -27.52 11.90 -15.44
C PRO A 38 -28.09 12.22 -16.83
N ILE A 39 -27.28 12.21 -17.89
CA ILE A 39 -27.76 12.37 -19.27
C ILE A 39 -28.54 11.13 -19.71
N LYS A 40 -28.01 9.92 -19.51
CA LYS A 40 -28.66 8.68 -19.95
C LYS A 40 -29.90 8.32 -19.12
N THR A 41 -29.86 8.55 -17.80
CA THR A 41 -31.00 8.27 -16.89
C THR A 41 -32.17 9.25 -17.01
N LYS A 42 -32.09 10.27 -17.89
CA LYS A 42 -33.27 11.04 -18.32
C LYS A 42 -34.31 10.19 -19.05
N ALA A 43 -33.90 9.08 -19.68
CA ALA A 43 -34.81 8.14 -20.35
C ALA A 43 -35.53 7.17 -19.39
N ILE A 44 -35.17 7.15 -18.11
CA ILE A 44 -35.73 6.23 -17.11
C ILE A 44 -36.67 7.00 -16.17
N VAL A 45 -37.92 6.54 -16.09
CA VAL A 45 -38.94 7.07 -15.19
C VAL A 45 -38.95 6.21 -13.93
N TYR A 46 -38.42 6.75 -12.83
CA TYR A 46 -38.38 6.01 -11.57
C TYR A 46 -39.67 6.21 -10.80
N ARG A 47 -40.30 5.10 -10.40
CA ARG A 47 -41.50 5.10 -9.55
C ARG A 47 -41.25 5.83 -8.23
N ASN A 48 -40.05 5.68 -7.68
CA ASN A 48 -39.60 6.40 -6.49
C ASN A 48 -38.35 7.24 -6.77
N LYS A 49 -38.47 8.56 -6.60
CA LYS A 49 -37.42 9.58 -6.84
C LYS A 49 -36.14 9.36 -6.01
N LYS A 50 -36.21 8.61 -4.89
CA LYS A 50 -35.03 8.22 -4.09
C LYS A 50 -34.06 7.37 -4.92
N TYR A 51 -34.56 6.41 -5.70
CA TYR A 51 -33.69 5.53 -6.49
C TYR A 51 -33.01 6.30 -7.65
N LYS A 52 -33.73 7.22 -8.31
CA LYS A 52 -33.15 8.13 -9.31
C LYS A 52 -31.98 8.96 -8.76
N ARG A 53 -32.12 9.48 -7.53
CA ARG A 53 -31.08 10.28 -6.86
C ARG A 53 -29.92 9.41 -6.32
N GLY A 54 -30.20 8.20 -5.86
CA GLY A 54 -29.20 7.27 -5.33
C GLY A 54 -28.33 6.59 -6.39
N LEU A 55 -28.81 6.45 -7.63
CA LEU A 55 -28.11 5.69 -8.67
C LEU A 55 -26.69 6.23 -8.96
N PRO A 56 -26.44 7.53 -9.16
CA PRO A 56 -25.08 8.03 -9.35
C PRO A 56 -24.17 7.74 -8.14
N MET A 57 -24.68 7.88 -6.90
CA MET A 57 -23.90 7.63 -5.69
C MET A 57 -23.51 6.16 -5.55
N ILE A 58 -24.44 5.23 -5.78
CA ILE A 58 -24.17 3.78 -5.74
C ILE A 58 -23.24 3.37 -6.88
N SER A 59 -23.47 3.85 -8.11
CA SER A 59 -22.56 3.62 -9.23
C SER A 59 -21.15 4.11 -8.95
N TYR A 60 -20.98 5.29 -8.36
CA TYR A 60 -19.67 5.80 -7.96
C TYR A 60 -18.98 4.86 -6.97
N ILE A 61 -19.65 4.50 -5.88
CA ILE A 61 -19.10 3.62 -4.83
C ILE A 61 -18.71 2.25 -5.42
N VAL A 62 -19.56 1.65 -6.25
CA VAL A 62 -19.29 0.35 -6.90
C VAL A 62 -18.08 0.45 -7.83
N ILE A 63 -18.02 1.46 -8.70
CA ILE A 63 -16.90 1.63 -9.64
C ILE A 63 -15.59 1.89 -8.89
N VAL A 64 -15.59 2.76 -7.87
CA VAL A 64 -14.41 3.02 -7.03
C VAL A 64 -13.93 1.73 -6.36
N ALA A 65 -14.84 0.98 -5.72
CA ALA A 65 -14.49 -0.28 -5.06
C ALA A 65 -13.89 -1.30 -6.04
N MET A 66 -14.48 -1.44 -7.24
CA MET A 66 -13.94 -2.31 -8.28
C MET A 66 -12.57 -1.86 -8.79
N LEU A 67 -12.35 -0.55 -8.96
CA LEU A 67 -11.05 -0.01 -9.38
C LEU A 67 -9.97 -0.24 -8.31
N VAL A 68 -10.27 -0.03 -7.03
CA VAL A 68 -9.34 -0.29 -5.92
C VAL A 68 -8.96 -1.77 -5.87
N ILE A 69 -9.95 -2.68 -5.86
CA ILE A 69 -9.69 -4.13 -5.77
C ILE A 69 -8.96 -4.65 -7.03
N SER A 70 -9.32 -4.16 -8.21
CA SER A 70 -8.61 -4.48 -9.46
C SER A 70 -7.17 -3.97 -9.45
N GLN A 71 -6.91 -2.77 -8.91
CA GLN A 71 -5.57 -2.23 -8.77
C GLN A 71 -4.74 -3.04 -7.77
N MET A 72 -5.29 -3.43 -6.60
CA MET A 72 -4.63 -4.32 -5.64
C MET A 72 -4.25 -5.67 -6.28
N PHE A 73 -5.19 -6.32 -6.98
CA PHE A 73 -4.91 -7.56 -7.71
C PHE A 73 -3.83 -7.35 -8.78
N THR A 74 -3.86 -6.24 -9.51
CA THR A 74 -2.86 -5.90 -10.54
C THR A 74 -1.46 -5.71 -9.92
N THR A 75 -1.34 -4.92 -8.84
CA THR A 75 -0.07 -4.67 -8.15
C THR A 75 0.52 -5.97 -7.60
N ALA A 76 -0.30 -6.84 -7.01
CA ALA A 76 0.15 -8.15 -6.52
C ALA A 76 0.56 -9.09 -7.68
N TYR A 77 -0.30 -9.27 -8.69
CA TYR A 77 -0.08 -10.23 -9.77
C TYR A 77 1.15 -9.89 -10.62
N PHE A 78 1.28 -8.62 -11.06
CA PHE A 78 2.37 -8.15 -11.92
C PHE A 78 3.64 -7.72 -11.16
N GLY A 79 3.67 -7.82 -9.83
CA GLY A 79 4.88 -7.59 -9.07
C GLY A 79 5.93 -8.66 -9.37
N GLU A 80 6.91 -8.34 -10.23
CA GLU A 80 7.97 -9.27 -10.64
C GLU A 80 8.85 -9.70 -9.45
N LEU A 81 9.08 -11.01 -9.30
CA LEU A 81 10.12 -11.58 -8.46
C LEU A 81 11.38 -11.83 -9.27
N ARG A 82 12.48 -11.17 -8.89
CA ARG A 82 13.81 -11.44 -9.46
C ARG A 82 14.69 -12.20 -8.46
N GLN A 83 15.30 -13.29 -8.91
CA GLN A 83 16.31 -14.01 -8.12
C GLN A 83 17.67 -13.36 -8.35
N VAL A 84 18.38 -13.06 -7.26
CA VAL A 84 19.75 -12.51 -7.27
C VAL A 84 20.60 -13.30 -6.28
N LYS A 85 21.85 -13.59 -6.62
CA LYS A 85 22.75 -14.36 -5.76
C LYS A 85 23.15 -13.57 -4.52
N THR A 86 23.37 -12.26 -4.70
CA THR A 86 23.84 -11.36 -3.66
C THR A 86 23.26 -9.96 -3.82
N VAL A 87 23.35 -9.13 -2.78
CA VAL A 87 22.76 -7.77 -2.74
C VAL A 87 23.28 -6.86 -3.86
N ASN A 88 24.58 -6.89 -4.15
CA ASN A 88 25.21 -6.05 -5.20
C ASN A 88 24.77 -6.41 -6.64
N GLU A 89 24.13 -7.56 -6.86
CA GLU A 89 23.61 -7.92 -8.18
C GLU A 89 22.33 -7.16 -8.53
N ILE A 90 21.65 -6.57 -7.54
CA ILE A 90 20.46 -5.74 -7.74
C ILE A 90 20.78 -4.49 -8.59
N ASP A 91 21.97 -3.90 -8.42
CA ASP A 91 22.45 -2.73 -9.19
C ASP A 91 22.57 -2.99 -10.70
N ARG A 92 22.64 -4.26 -11.13
CA ARG A 92 22.86 -4.63 -12.54
C ARG A 92 21.58 -4.63 -13.38
N HIS A 93 20.41 -4.44 -12.76
CA HIS A 93 19.12 -4.58 -13.41
C HIS A 93 18.13 -3.49 -12.95
N PRO A 94 17.09 -3.18 -13.75
CA PRO A 94 16.03 -2.26 -13.33
C PRO A 94 15.36 -2.74 -12.04
N LEU A 95 15.02 -1.81 -11.14
CA LEU A 95 14.39 -2.15 -9.87
C LEU A 95 13.03 -2.84 -10.07
N VAL A 96 12.81 -3.95 -9.38
CA VAL A 96 11.55 -4.71 -9.37
C VAL A 96 10.87 -4.64 -8.01
N LYS A 97 9.64 -5.18 -7.94
CA LYS A 97 8.83 -5.20 -6.72
C LYS A 97 9.34 -6.21 -5.71
N TYR A 98 9.78 -7.41 -6.14
CA TYR A 98 10.22 -8.46 -5.24
C TYR A 98 11.59 -9.05 -5.62
N TYR A 99 12.38 -9.42 -4.60
CA TYR A 99 13.71 -10.02 -4.76
C TYR A 99 13.88 -11.29 -3.93
N LYS A 100 14.38 -12.36 -4.54
CA LYS A 100 14.87 -13.54 -3.82
C LYS A 100 16.39 -13.46 -3.76
N ILE A 101 16.92 -13.07 -2.60
CA ILE A 101 18.36 -12.84 -2.40
C ILE A 101 18.98 -14.11 -1.80
N GLY A 102 19.99 -14.66 -2.47
CA GLY A 102 20.67 -15.87 -2.02
C GLY A 102 21.47 -15.68 -0.73
N HIS A 103 22.33 -14.66 -0.69
CA HIS A 103 23.25 -14.36 0.40
C HIS A 103 23.27 -12.86 0.72
N TYR A 104 23.24 -12.55 2.02
CA TYR A 104 23.36 -11.19 2.56
C TYR A 104 23.80 -11.26 4.04
N ALA A 105 24.43 -10.19 4.54
CA ALA A 105 24.81 -10.02 5.94
C ALA A 105 24.12 -8.79 6.55
N LEU A 106 23.62 -8.93 7.79
CA LEU A 106 22.92 -7.89 8.55
C LEU A 106 23.68 -7.58 9.86
N PRO A 107 24.61 -6.61 9.87
CA PRO A 107 25.45 -6.33 11.03
C PRO A 107 24.64 -5.62 12.13
N GLN A 108 24.22 -6.39 13.13
CA GLN A 108 23.30 -5.99 14.22
C GLN A 108 23.70 -4.71 14.98
N ARG A 109 25.00 -4.39 15.03
CA ARG A 109 25.54 -3.18 15.67
C ARG A 109 25.09 -1.89 14.98
N TRP A 110 24.83 -1.93 13.69
CA TRP A 110 24.50 -0.78 12.85
C TRP A 110 22.99 -0.64 12.58
N MET A 111 22.17 -1.28 13.41
CA MET A 111 20.72 -1.13 13.38
C MET A 111 20.31 0.31 13.70
N GLY A 112 19.66 0.96 12.73
CA GLY A 112 18.97 2.24 12.91
C GLY A 112 17.52 2.02 13.35
N ARG A 113 16.91 3.01 14.00
CA ARG A 113 15.50 2.92 14.46
C ARG A 113 14.79 4.27 14.40
N PHE A 114 13.48 4.23 14.18
CA PHE A 114 12.57 5.36 14.28
C PHE A 114 11.23 4.88 14.82
N VAL A 115 10.60 5.68 15.69
CA VAL A 115 9.25 5.42 16.17
C VAL A 115 8.40 6.66 15.91
N ARG A 116 7.33 6.49 15.14
CA ARG A 116 6.27 7.48 14.99
C ARG A 116 5.21 7.23 16.04
N VAL A 117 4.83 8.28 16.76
CA VAL A 117 3.69 8.28 17.66
C VAL A 117 2.55 9.06 17.01
N SER A 118 1.35 8.48 16.95
CA SER A 118 0.15 9.16 16.47
C SER A 118 -1.04 8.90 17.39
N THR A 119 -2.09 9.74 17.30
CA THR A 119 -3.34 9.51 18.03
C THR A 119 -4.51 9.33 17.07
N SER A 120 -5.47 8.49 17.44
CA SER A 120 -6.60 8.14 16.57
C SER A 120 -7.89 7.85 17.35
N GLY A 121 -8.99 7.67 16.61
CA GLY A 121 -10.33 7.45 17.17
C GLY A 121 -11.05 8.73 17.60
N ARG A 122 -12.35 8.59 17.89
CA ARG A 122 -13.19 9.70 18.39
C ARG A 122 -12.59 10.22 19.70
N GLY A 123 -12.39 11.54 19.80
CA GLY A 123 -11.75 12.14 20.98
C GLY A 123 -10.27 11.77 21.18
N ARG A 124 -9.57 11.26 20.15
CA ARG A 124 -8.15 10.85 20.22
C ARG A 124 -7.85 9.80 21.31
N MET A 125 -8.81 8.92 21.61
CA MET A 125 -8.71 7.93 22.69
C MET A 125 -7.66 6.83 22.48
N ARG A 126 -7.13 6.65 21.26
CA ARG A 126 -6.11 5.65 20.94
C ARG A 126 -4.75 6.29 20.66
N LEU A 127 -3.71 5.67 21.18
CA LEU A 127 -2.31 6.01 20.94
C LEU A 127 -1.69 4.90 20.07
N ASN A 128 -1.25 5.23 18.85
CA ASN A 128 -0.62 4.26 17.97
C ASN A 128 0.88 4.52 17.94
N PHE A 129 1.69 3.46 18.03
CA PHE A 129 3.12 3.51 17.78
C PHE A 129 3.45 2.69 16.54
N ASP A 130 4.07 3.34 15.56
CA ASP A 130 4.58 2.73 14.33
C ASP A 130 6.11 2.71 14.44
N GLY A 131 6.69 1.52 14.57
CA GLY A 131 8.10 1.29 14.83
C GLY A 131 8.81 0.76 13.59
N TYR A 132 9.88 1.44 13.19
CA TYR A 132 10.67 1.14 11.99
C TYR A 132 12.12 0.87 12.40
N ALA A 133 12.63 -0.33 12.15
CA ALA A 133 14.02 -0.68 12.32
C ALA A 133 14.67 -0.93 10.95
N VAL A 134 15.95 -0.61 10.81
CA VAL A 134 16.71 -0.82 9.57
C VAL A 134 18.10 -1.38 9.85
N PHE A 135 18.57 -2.27 8.99
CA PHE A 135 19.95 -2.76 9.00
C PHE A 135 20.56 -2.56 7.60
N PRO A 136 21.83 -2.16 7.48
CA PRO A 136 22.50 -2.15 6.18
C PRO A 136 22.60 -3.58 5.64
N MET A 137 22.22 -3.82 4.40
CA MET A 137 22.38 -5.11 3.74
C MET A 137 23.73 -5.15 3.04
N LEU A 138 24.60 -6.03 3.52
CA LEU A 138 25.95 -6.22 2.99
C LEU A 138 26.05 -7.56 2.27
N ASN A 139 27.06 -7.71 1.42
CA ASN A 139 27.21 -8.90 0.57
C ASN A 139 27.70 -10.10 1.40
N ASP A 140 28.90 -9.98 1.99
CA ASP A 140 29.55 -11.04 2.79
C ASP A 140 30.26 -10.49 4.05
N THR A 141 30.54 -9.19 4.11
CA THR A 141 31.25 -8.56 5.23
C THR A 141 30.28 -8.04 6.28
N SER A 142 30.51 -8.36 7.57
CA SER A 142 29.86 -7.67 8.70
C SER A 142 30.44 -6.28 9.00
N ILE A 143 31.46 -5.86 8.23
CA ILE A 143 32.12 -4.56 8.32
C ILE A 143 31.32 -3.56 7.49
N VAL A 144 30.81 -2.52 8.15
CA VAL A 144 30.18 -1.36 7.50
C VAL A 144 31.27 -0.32 7.23
N ASP A 145 31.35 0.12 5.98
CA ASP A 145 32.12 1.31 5.61
C ASP A 145 31.28 2.56 5.97
N LEU A 146 31.86 3.46 6.77
CA LEU A 146 31.20 4.70 7.19
C LEU A 146 31.37 5.84 6.17
N GLN A 147 32.34 5.73 5.27
CA GLN A 147 32.53 6.66 4.14
C GLN A 147 31.66 6.26 2.95
N LYS A 148 31.34 4.96 2.81
CA LYS A 148 30.43 4.43 1.79
C LYS A 148 29.21 3.75 2.45
N PRO A 149 28.18 4.54 2.84
CA PRO A 149 26.96 3.99 3.44
C PRO A 149 26.29 2.98 2.51
N ALA A 150 25.63 1.98 3.09
CA ALA A 150 24.96 0.94 2.32
C ALA A 150 23.86 1.55 1.41
N LYS A 151 23.78 1.07 0.17
CA LYS A 151 22.67 1.40 -0.74
C LYS A 151 21.41 0.62 -0.38
N TYR A 152 21.56 -0.64 0.01
CA TYR A 152 20.45 -1.54 0.31
C TYR A 152 20.27 -1.69 1.82
N TRP A 153 19.02 -1.65 2.28
CA TRP A 153 18.65 -1.68 3.70
C TRP A 153 17.55 -2.71 3.94
N TYR A 154 17.72 -3.54 4.96
CA TYR A 154 16.68 -4.44 5.46
C TYR A 154 15.72 -3.59 6.30
N GLY A 155 14.48 -3.45 5.86
CA GLY A 155 13.43 -2.75 6.59
C GLY A 155 12.61 -3.70 7.45
N PHE A 156 12.40 -3.38 8.73
CA PHE A 156 11.49 -4.10 9.61
C PHE A 156 10.49 -3.13 10.25
N HIS A 157 9.22 -3.50 10.28
CA HIS A 157 8.15 -2.65 10.82
C HIS A 157 7.17 -3.42 11.69
N ILE A 158 6.76 -2.79 12.81
CA ILE A 158 5.66 -3.24 13.65
C ILE A 158 4.79 -2.07 14.10
N ASN A 159 3.51 -2.33 14.33
CA ASN A 159 2.56 -1.38 14.94
C ASN A 159 2.04 -1.95 16.26
N GLN A 160 1.88 -1.10 17.27
CA GLN A 160 1.02 -1.40 18.44
C GLN A 160 0.08 -0.23 18.75
N ARG A 161 -1.03 -0.54 19.41
CA ARG A 161 -2.07 0.43 19.79
C ARG A 161 -2.37 0.31 21.28
N TYR A 162 -2.35 1.45 21.96
CA TYR A 162 -2.61 1.58 23.39
C TYR A 162 -3.75 2.57 23.65
N SER A 163 -4.25 2.62 24.88
CA SER A 163 -5.13 3.73 25.28
C SER A 163 -4.35 5.03 25.43
N ASN A 164 -4.92 6.13 24.95
CA ASN A 164 -4.42 7.49 25.19
C ASN A 164 -5.07 8.15 26.42
N THR A 165 -6.03 7.48 27.08
CA THR A 165 -6.74 8.00 28.28
C THR A 165 -5.99 7.79 29.59
N VAL A 166 -4.85 7.09 29.55
CA VAL A 166 -3.96 6.87 30.72
C VAL A 166 -3.10 8.11 30.99
N SER A 167 -2.48 8.18 32.17
CA SER A 167 -1.55 9.27 32.51
C SER A 167 -0.27 9.24 31.67
N GLU A 168 0.39 10.39 31.53
CA GLU A 168 1.63 10.53 30.74
C GLU A 168 2.76 9.60 31.23
N ALA A 169 2.78 9.25 32.52
CA ALA A 169 3.71 8.26 33.07
C ALA A 169 3.54 6.88 32.40
N HIS A 170 2.30 6.38 32.29
CA HIS A 170 2.00 5.12 31.61
C HIS A 170 2.26 5.20 30.09
N LYS A 171 2.05 6.37 29.45
CA LYS A 171 2.40 6.54 28.03
C LYS A 171 3.91 6.43 27.78
N LYS A 172 4.72 6.97 28.70
CA LYS A 172 6.18 6.84 28.67
C LYS A 172 6.64 5.40 28.91
N GLU A 173 5.96 4.66 29.79
CA GLU A 173 6.18 3.23 29.99
C GLU A 173 5.84 2.42 28.72
N TYR A 174 4.66 2.63 28.13
CA TYR A 174 4.27 2.00 26.86
C TYR A 174 5.29 2.27 25.76
N TYR A 175 5.78 3.51 25.64
CA TYR A 175 6.79 3.87 24.64
C TYR A 175 8.11 3.12 24.89
N THR A 176 8.55 3.03 26.14
CA THR A 176 9.79 2.33 26.52
C THR A 176 9.68 0.83 26.23
N HIS A 177 8.56 0.20 26.61
CA HIS A 177 8.27 -1.20 26.33
C HIS A 177 8.16 -1.47 24.81
N PHE A 178 7.48 -0.61 24.07
CA PHE A 178 7.36 -0.73 22.61
C PHE A 178 8.72 -0.62 21.90
N VAL A 179 9.59 0.31 22.32
CA VAL A 179 10.95 0.42 21.77
C VAL A 179 11.75 -0.85 22.07
N GLN A 180 11.69 -1.41 23.28
CA GLN A 180 12.36 -2.68 23.59
C GLN A 180 11.82 -3.83 22.73
N TYR A 181 10.50 -3.93 22.59
CA TYR A 181 9.84 -4.93 21.77
C TYR A 181 10.24 -4.81 20.28
N LEU A 182 10.25 -3.60 19.70
CA LEU A 182 10.74 -3.33 18.34
C LEU A 182 12.16 -3.87 18.12
N LEU A 183 13.09 -3.57 19.02
CA LEU A 183 14.49 -3.97 18.89
C LEU A 183 14.65 -5.49 18.99
N THR A 184 13.92 -6.14 19.89
CA THR A 184 13.93 -7.60 20.04
C THR A 184 13.38 -8.29 18.80
N GLN A 185 12.22 -7.85 18.29
CA GLN A 185 11.61 -8.45 17.11
C GLN A 185 12.42 -8.19 15.83
N ALA A 186 12.96 -6.97 15.64
CA ALA A 186 13.81 -6.65 14.49
C ALA A 186 15.07 -7.52 14.45
N ARG A 187 15.73 -7.74 15.59
CA ARG A 187 16.89 -8.63 15.71
C ARG A 187 16.53 -10.09 15.45
N ALA A 188 15.42 -10.58 15.99
CA ALA A 188 14.95 -11.94 15.74
C ALA A 188 14.65 -12.16 14.25
N SER A 189 13.94 -11.22 13.62
CA SER A 189 13.65 -11.21 12.18
C SER A 189 14.93 -11.23 11.33
N ALA A 190 15.99 -10.54 11.74
CA ALA A 190 17.26 -10.51 11.01
C ALA A 190 18.01 -11.86 10.97
N TYR A 191 17.66 -12.83 11.82
CA TYR A 191 18.18 -14.22 11.77
C TYR A 191 17.26 -15.18 11.01
N GLN A 192 16.03 -14.78 10.70
CA GLN A 192 15.10 -15.59 9.91
C GLN A 192 15.41 -15.39 8.42
N LYS A 193 15.32 -16.49 7.66
CA LYS A 193 15.41 -16.44 6.20
C LYS A 193 14.01 -16.22 5.62
N PRO A 194 13.70 -15.06 5.02
CA PRO A 194 12.44 -14.85 4.33
C PRO A 194 12.38 -15.66 3.04
N ASP A 195 11.19 -15.86 2.48
CA ASP A 195 11.02 -16.46 1.16
C ASP A 195 11.56 -15.51 0.08
N HIS A 196 11.21 -14.22 0.22
CA HIS A 196 11.63 -13.14 -0.66
C HIS A 196 11.59 -11.79 0.08
N PHE A 197 12.01 -10.72 -0.59
CA PHE A 197 11.99 -9.35 -0.11
C PHE A 197 11.07 -8.49 -0.97
N GLU A 198 10.35 -7.56 -0.36
CA GLU A 198 9.58 -6.52 -1.05
C GLU A 198 10.35 -5.20 -1.08
N ASN A 199 10.43 -4.58 -2.26
CA ASN A 199 11.00 -3.26 -2.46
C ASN A 199 9.99 -2.17 -2.05
N LEU A 200 10.32 -1.44 -0.97
CA LEU A 200 9.49 -0.39 -0.38
C LEU A 200 9.63 0.97 -1.08
N ASN A 201 10.52 1.10 -2.05
CA ASN A 201 10.61 2.30 -2.90
C ASN A 201 9.46 2.37 -3.92
N ALA A 202 8.64 1.31 -4.04
CA ALA A 202 7.53 1.25 -4.99
C ALA A 202 6.52 2.42 -4.84
N GLY A 203 6.01 2.80 -3.66
CA GLY A 203 5.96 2.02 -2.42
C GLY A 203 5.60 2.77 -1.11
N ASP A 204 5.64 4.11 -1.08
CA ASP A 204 5.11 4.99 -0.03
C ASP A 204 5.20 4.50 1.44
N HIS A 205 6.41 4.21 1.91
CA HIS A 205 6.80 4.29 3.33
C HIS A 205 8.33 4.40 3.53
N GLN A 206 9.13 4.20 2.47
CA GLN A 206 10.60 4.30 2.44
C GLN A 206 11.15 5.45 3.31
N PHE A 207 10.60 6.67 3.21
CA PHE A 207 11.07 7.82 3.99
C PHE A 207 11.07 7.63 5.52
N LEU A 208 10.22 6.75 6.06
CA LEU A 208 10.20 6.44 7.51
C LEU A 208 11.32 5.48 7.90
N TYR A 209 11.66 4.55 7.03
CA TYR A 209 12.82 3.68 7.19
C TYR A 209 14.12 4.49 6.99
N LEU A 210 14.17 5.42 6.04
CA LEU A 210 15.34 6.32 5.88
C LEU A 210 15.51 7.25 7.09
N LYS A 211 14.43 7.66 7.77
CA LYS A 211 14.54 8.30 9.10
C LYS A 211 15.20 7.39 10.13
N SER A 212 14.92 6.08 10.13
CA SER A 212 15.64 5.13 10.99
C SER A 212 17.13 5.06 10.69
N VAL A 213 17.55 5.19 9.42
CA VAL A 213 18.97 5.19 9.04
C VAL A 213 19.71 6.39 9.66
N SER A 214 19.07 7.56 9.73
CA SER A 214 19.66 8.77 10.32
C SER A 214 19.98 8.70 11.83
N ASP A 215 19.51 7.67 12.55
CA ASP A 215 19.93 7.37 13.94
C ASP A 215 21.37 6.84 14.06
N LYS A 216 21.99 6.42 12.93
CA LYS A 216 23.33 5.82 12.88
C LYS A 216 24.24 6.38 11.80
N PHE A 217 23.69 6.95 10.74
CA PHE A 217 24.45 7.40 9.57
C PHE A 217 24.15 8.86 9.26
N TYR A 218 25.20 9.67 9.12
CA TYR A 218 25.10 11.09 8.79
C TYR A 218 24.71 11.36 7.33
N THR A 219 25.02 10.40 6.43
CA THR A 219 24.73 10.49 5.00
C THR A 219 24.03 9.21 4.56
N ILE A 220 23.01 9.36 3.72
CA ILE A 220 22.24 8.28 3.10
C ILE A 220 22.32 8.51 1.58
N PRO A 221 22.59 7.48 0.76
CA PRO A 221 22.51 7.62 -0.70
C PRO A 221 21.11 8.06 -1.14
N GLU A 222 21.00 8.96 -2.10
CA GLU A 222 19.69 9.38 -2.65
C GLU A 222 18.95 8.21 -3.31
N ASP A 223 19.69 7.25 -3.86
CA ASP A 223 19.20 6.01 -4.47
C ASP A 223 19.09 4.84 -3.48
N ALA A 224 19.04 5.11 -2.16
CA ALA A 224 18.91 4.08 -1.14
C ALA A 224 17.61 3.27 -1.29
N VAL A 225 17.73 1.94 -1.28
CA VAL A 225 16.63 0.99 -1.44
C VAL A 225 16.34 0.29 -0.12
N VAL A 226 15.08 0.30 0.30
CA VAL A 226 14.64 -0.44 1.50
C VAL A 226 13.88 -1.69 1.08
N LEU A 227 14.33 -2.83 1.56
CA LEU A 227 13.82 -4.17 1.29
C LEU A 227 13.21 -4.76 2.56
N SER A 228 11.89 -4.99 2.56
CA SER A 228 11.19 -5.65 3.67
C SER A 228 11.23 -7.17 3.50
N PRO A 229 11.50 -7.97 4.54
CA PRO A 229 11.36 -9.42 4.45
C PRO A 229 9.89 -9.81 4.27
N VAL A 230 9.63 -10.83 3.45
CA VAL A 230 8.32 -11.47 3.29
C VAL A 230 8.49 -12.96 3.57
N TYR A 231 7.72 -13.47 4.54
CA TYR A 231 7.78 -14.86 5.00
C TYR A 231 6.70 -15.75 4.39
N GLU A 232 5.63 -15.15 3.87
CA GLU A 232 4.62 -15.81 3.03
C GLU A 232 5.23 -16.21 1.68
N THR A 233 4.74 -17.28 1.06
CA THR A 233 5.29 -17.70 -0.23
C THR A 233 4.91 -16.70 -1.32
N TYR A 234 5.81 -16.44 -2.26
CA TYR A 234 5.55 -15.51 -3.36
C TYR A 234 4.26 -15.83 -4.15
N ASP A 235 3.86 -17.09 -4.28
CA ASP A 235 2.64 -17.48 -5.00
C ASP A 235 1.34 -17.19 -4.22
N GLU A 236 1.41 -17.13 -2.89
CA GLU A 236 0.28 -16.76 -2.03
C GLU A 236 -0.05 -15.25 -2.05
N ARG A 237 0.83 -14.40 -2.60
CA ARG A 237 0.68 -12.93 -2.61
C ARG A 237 -0.64 -12.41 -3.20
N THR A 238 -1.24 -13.15 -4.13
CA THR A 238 -2.55 -12.81 -4.70
C THR A 238 -3.72 -13.35 -3.88
N GLY A 239 -3.49 -14.36 -3.04
CA GLY A 239 -4.45 -14.99 -2.14
C GLY A 239 -5.87 -15.07 -2.72
N ASN A 240 -6.81 -14.48 -1.97
CA ASN A 240 -8.22 -14.40 -2.37
C ASN A 240 -8.57 -13.12 -3.15
N LEU A 241 -7.61 -12.30 -3.62
CA LEU A 241 -7.90 -11.04 -4.31
C LEU A 241 -8.75 -11.25 -5.57
N LEU A 242 -8.55 -12.36 -6.30
CA LEU A 242 -9.39 -12.69 -7.46
C LEU A 242 -10.84 -12.98 -7.05
N LEU A 243 -11.06 -13.69 -5.94
CA LEU A 243 -12.40 -13.91 -5.37
C LEU A 243 -13.02 -12.58 -4.92
N TRP A 244 -12.24 -11.65 -4.38
CA TRP A 244 -12.71 -10.30 -4.05
C TRP A 244 -13.09 -9.48 -5.29
N VAL A 245 -12.38 -9.62 -6.43
CA VAL A 245 -12.78 -8.99 -7.70
C VAL A 245 -14.16 -9.49 -8.13
N PHE A 246 -14.38 -10.80 -8.15
CA PHE A 246 -15.68 -11.38 -8.52
C PHE A 246 -16.79 -11.08 -7.49
N GLY A 247 -16.48 -11.10 -6.20
CA GLY A 247 -17.41 -10.76 -5.12
C GLY A 247 -17.86 -9.30 -5.18
N ALA A 248 -16.93 -8.36 -5.37
CA ALA A 248 -17.24 -6.94 -5.52
C ALA A 248 -18.01 -6.65 -6.81
N PHE A 249 -17.68 -7.32 -7.92
CA PHE A 249 -18.46 -7.26 -9.15
C PHE A 249 -19.89 -7.75 -8.93
N GLY A 250 -20.07 -8.95 -8.37
CA GLY A 250 -21.39 -9.54 -8.12
C GLY A 250 -22.27 -8.68 -7.21
N ILE A 251 -21.73 -8.24 -6.06
CA ILE A 251 -22.43 -7.33 -5.13
C ILE A 251 -22.79 -6.01 -5.83
N GLY A 252 -21.84 -5.42 -6.56
CA GLY A 252 -22.05 -4.18 -7.30
C GLY A 252 -23.13 -4.30 -8.37
N THR A 253 -23.12 -5.37 -9.15
CA THR A 253 -24.14 -5.68 -10.16
C THR A 253 -25.52 -5.88 -9.53
N ILE A 254 -25.63 -6.60 -8.40
CA ILE A 254 -26.91 -6.79 -7.69
C ILE A 254 -27.45 -5.45 -7.18
N LEU A 255 -26.61 -4.62 -6.55
CA LEU A 255 -27.02 -3.29 -6.06
C LEU A 255 -27.51 -2.39 -7.20
N LEU A 256 -26.82 -2.39 -8.34
CA LEU A 256 -27.23 -1.61 -9.52
C LEU A 256 -28.48 -2.17 -10.19
N ALA A 257 -28.66 -3.50 -10.22
CA ALA A 257 -29.87 -4.14 -10.73
C ALA A 257 -31.10 -3.76 -9.91
N ILE A 258 -31.03 -3.86 -8.58
CA ILE A 258 -32.10 -3.42 -7.65
C ILE A 258 -32.43 -1.93 -7.88
N GLN A 259 -31.40 -1.11 -8.06
CA GLN A 259 -31.58 0.32 -8.33
C GLN A 259 -32.29 0.60 -9.67
N LEU A 260 -32.12 -0.27 -10.67
CA LEU A 260 -32.68 -0.14 -12.01
C LEU A 260 -34.09 -0.76 -12.13
N THR A 261 -34.41 -1.82 -11.39
CA THR A 261 -35.76 -2.45 -11.38
C THR A 261 -36.86 -1.53 -10.85
N GLU A 262 -36.49 -0.50 -10.08
CA GLU A 262 -37.39 0.58 -9.61
C GLU A 262 -37.62 1.67 -10.69
N GLY A 263 -37.06 1.49 -11.88
CA GLY A 263 -37.18 2.37 -13.04
C GLY A 263 -37.94 1.71 -14.19
N GLU A 264 -39.01 2.36 -14.63
CA GLU A 264 -39.73 2.01 -15.86
C GLU A 264 -39.02 2.62 -17.07
N PHE A 265 -38.74 1.78 -18.07
CA PHE A 265 -38.10 2.16 -19.33
C PHE A 265 -39.18 2.47 -20.38
N TYR A 266 -39.54 3.75 -20.53
CA TYR A 266 -40.40 4.19 -21.62
C TYR A 266 -39.56 4.48 -22.88
N SER A 267 -39.99 3.95 -24.04
CA SER A 267 -39.45 4.45 -25.31
C SER A 267 -39.88 5.91 -25.49
N LYS A 268 -39.04 6.72 -26.14
CA LYS A 268 -39.34 8.15 -26.38
C LYS A 268 -40.53 8.38 -27.33
N GLU A 269 -41.09 7.34 -27.90
CA GLU A 269 -42.21 7.42 -28.84
C GLU A 269 -43.56 7.63 -28.12
N LEU A 270 -43.68 7.19 -26.86
CA LEU A 270 -44.91 7.32 -26.05
C LEU A 270 -45.05 8.65 -25.29
N LEU A 271 -44.10 9.57 -25.43
CA LEU A 271 -44.10 10.89 -24.77
C LEU A 271 -44.35 12.06 -25.76
N LYS A 272 -44.97 11.75 -26.90
CA LYS A 272 -45.32 12.71 -27.97
C LYS A 272 -46.81 12.71 -28.37
N SER A 273 -47.65 11.93 -27.68
CA SER A 273 -49.12 11.98 -27.76
C SER A 273 -49.68 12.67 -26.53
#